data_AF-A0A7S2TT61-F1
#
_entry.id   AF-A0A7S2TT61-F1
#
_cell.length_a   1.000
_cell.length_b   1.000
_cell.length_c   1.000
_cell.angle_alpha   90.00
_cell.angle_beta   90.00
_cell.angle_gamma   90.00
#
_symmetry.space_group_name_H-M   'P 1'
#
loop_
_entity.id
_entity.type
_entity.pdbx_description
1 polymer ?
#
loop_
_entity_poly.entity_id
_entity_poly.type
_entity_poly.pdbx_seq_one_letter_code
_entity_poly.pdbx_strand_id
1 'polypeptide(L)'
;WTRELAKIEVVRESMASCQALTDNMMDILQTFEDKLEALDHTIQPILRKTQVLTQRQHNIKNTIDSVEKIIKNADLANGSTVNIPSIDADYRAYLEWLSDVYEGVQYFKERTRFRKADQALYKLKDLLEDGVKECMRVFTRRVTPDRATHVAQPYKSKALLRKDRWVPGVAAATPSAVPGGDAKVANSIFSGSEDMKSRQYM
;
A
#
# COMPACT_ATOMS: atom_id res chain seq x y z
N TRP A 1 30.62 16.12 95.40
CA TRP A 1 30.35 14.70 95.08
C TRP A 1 28.92 14.47 94.57
N THR A 2 27.87 14.84 95.30
CA THR A 2 26.46 14.66 94.88
C THR A 2 26.07 15.36 93.57
N ARG A 3 26.55 16.59 93.34
CA ARG A 3 26.26 17.35 92.10
C ARG A 3 26.85 16.73 90.84
N GLU A 4 28.01 16.08 90.96
CA GLU A 4 28.68 15.45 89.82
C GLU A 4 28.04 14.10 89.47
N LEU A 5 27.58 13.36 90.48
CA LEU A 5 26.76 12.16 90.28
C LEU A 5 25.43 12.48 89.56
N ALA A 6 24.77 13.59 89.93
CA ALA A 6 23.54 14.01 89.26
C ALA A 6 23.74 14.36 87.77
N LYS A 7 24.86 14.99 87.41
CA LYS A 7 25.19 15.27 85.99
C LYS A 7 25.47 13.98 85.22
N ILE A 8 26.18 13.03 85.84
CA ILE A 8 26.46 11.72 85.24
C ILE A 8 25.15 10.96 84.99
N GLU A 9 24.19 11.01 85.92
CA GLU A 9 22.88 10.38 85.76
C GLU A 9 22.09 10.97 84.60
N VAL A 10 22.06 12.30 84.46
CA VAL A 10 21.40 12.98 83.33
C VAL A 10 22.04 12.61 81.98
N VAL A 11 23.37 12.48 81.92
CA VAL A 11 24.07 12.04 80.70
C VAL A 11 23.76 10.57 80.40
N ARG A 12 23.65 9.73 81.42
CA ARG A 12 23.28 8.32 81.26
C ARG A 12 21.84 8.18 80.77
N GLU A 13 20.91 8.97 81.30
CA GLU A 13 19.51 8.99 80.88
C GLU A 13 19.34 9.51 79.44
N SER A 14 20.07 10.57 79.06
CA SER A 14 20.06 11.07 77.67
C SER A 14 20.66 10.05 76.70
N MET A 15 21.74 9.35 77.09
CA MET A 15 22.31 8.27 76.30
C MET A 15 21.33 7.09 76.13
N ALA A 16 20.63 6.70 77.20
CA ALA A 16 19.59 5.67 77.14
C ALA A 16 18.42 6.08 76.24
N SER A 17 18.02 7.35 76.29
CA SER A 17 16.99 7.91 75.40
C SER A 17 17.43 7.92 73.93
N CYS A 18 18.67 8.32 73.65
CA CYS A 18 19.25 8.24 72.30
C CYS A 18 19.36 6.79 71.79
N GLN A 19 19.69 5.84 72.67
CA GLN A 19 19.73 4.42 72.32
C GLN A 19 18.32 3.91 71.97
N ALA A 20 17.32 4.18 72.81
CA ALA A 20 15.94 3.80 72.55
C ALA A 20 15.40 4.41 71.24
N LEU A 21 15.75 5.67 70.94
CA LEU A 21 15.40 6.29 69.67
C LEU A 21 16.07 5.58 68.47
N THR A 22 17.33 5.20 68.62
CA THR A 22 18.09 4.47 67.59
C THR A 22 17.49 3.09 67.35
N ASP A 23 17.15 2.37 68.42
CA ASP A 23 16.53 1.05 68.36
C ASP A 23 15.15 1.13 67.68
N ASN A 24 14.34 2.14 68.01
CA ASN A 24 13.07 2.40 67.33
C ASN A 24 13.26 2.70 65.83
N MET A 25 14.28 3.48 65.46
CA MET A 25 14.59 3.73 64.05
C MET A 25 15.01 2.44 63.34
N MET A 26 15.80 1.59 64.00
CA MET A 26 16.23 0.31 63.45
C MET A 26 15.02 -0.61 63.21
N ASP A 27 14.07 -0.65 64.14
CA ASP A 27 12.84 -1.44 64.04
C ASP A 27 11.93 -0.95 62.90
N ILE A 28 11.81 0.38 62.73
CA ILE A 28 11.08 0.98 61.60
C ILE A 28 11.75 0.64 60.27
N LEU A 29 13.07 0.72 60.18
CA LEU A 29 13.82 0.38 58.96
C LEU A 29 13.68 -1.10 58.62
N GLN A 30 13.80 -1.98 59.62
CA GLN A 30 13.58 -3.42 59.44
C GLN A 30 12.17 -3.69 58.90
N THR A 31 11.15 -3.04 59.49
CA THR A 31 9.77 -3.17 59.02
C THR A 31 9.59 -2.69 57.58
N PHE A 32 10.31 -1.66 57.15
CA PHE A 32 10.27 -1.22 55.76
C PHE A 32 10.97 -2.19 54.82
N GLU A 33 12.10 -2.75 55.24
CA GLU A 33 12.84 -3.75 54.47
C GLU A 33 11.98 -5.00 54.24
N ASP A 34 11.35 -5.53 55.29
CA ASP A 34 10.43 -6.68 55.19
C ASP A 34 9.25 -6.40 54.26
N LYS A 35 8.69 -5.17 54.31
CA LYS A 35 7.59 -4.75 53.42
C LYS A 35 8.05 -4.60 51.98
N LEU A 36 9.25 -4.09 51.74
CA LEU A 36 9.83 -3.96 50.41
C LEU A 36 10.14 -5.33 49.80
N GLU A 37 10.65 -6.26 50.59
CA GLU A 37 10.89 -7.64 50.17
C GLU A 37 9.57 -8.35 49.82
N ALA A 38 8.55 -8.24 50.67
CA ALA A 38 7.21 -8.76 50.38
C ALA A 38 6.60 -8.14 49.11
N LEU A 39 6.83 -6.84 48.90
CA LEU A 39 6.38 -6.15 47.70
C LEU A 39 7.12 -6.64 46.45
N ASP A 40 8.44 -6.81 46.50
CA ASP A 40 9.21 -7.33 45.36
C ASP A 40 8.75 -8.75 45.01
N HIS A 41 8.62 -9.63 46.00
CA HIS A 41 8.09 -10.98 45.79
C HIS A 41 6.69 -11.00 45.17
N THR A 42 5.87 -9.99 45.44
CA THR A 42 4.54 -9.84 44.84
C THR A 42 4.61 -9.27 43.42
N ILE A 43 5.51 -8.32 43.16
CA ILE A 43 5.63 -7.62 41.88
C ILE A 43 6.33 -8.47 40.82
N GLN A 44 7.42 -9.17 41.17
CA GLN A 44 8.19 -10.01 40.25
C GLN A 44 7.32 -10.97 39.40
N PRO A 45 6.42 -11.78 39.98
CA PRO A 45 5.58 -12.68 39.18
C PRO A 45 4.57 -11.93 38.31
N ILE A 46 4.09 -10.75 38.73
CA ILE A 46 3.20 -9.91 37.93
C ILE A 46 3.94 -9.40 36.70
N LEU A 47 5.15 -8.86 36.86
CA LEU A 47 5.97 -8.38 35.74
C LEU A 47 6.25 -9.49 34.73
N ARG A 48 6.63 -10.69 35.20
CA ARG A 48 6.85 -11.86 34.34
C ARG A 48 5.57 -12.26 33.60
N LYS A 49 4.42 -12.31 34.28
CA LYS A 49 3.13 -12.63 33.65
C LYS A 49 2.76 -11.58 32.60
N THR A 50 2.96 -10.30 32.88
CA THR A 50 2.71 -9.21 31.93
C THR A 50 3.60 -9.33 30.70
N GLN A 51 4.90 -9.60 30.86
CA GLN A 51 5.81 -9.80 29.73
C GLN A 51 5.37 -10.99 28.85
N VAL A 52 5.03 -12.12 29.46
CA VAL A 52 4.51 -13.28 28.73
C VAL A 52 3.21 -12.95 28.00
N LEU A 53 2.33 -12.19 28.64
CA LEU A 53 1.07 -11.74 28.04
C LEU A 53 1.32 -10.82 26.83
N THR A 54 2.20 -9.84 26.95
CA THR A 54 2.59 -8.95 25.84
C THR A 54 3.19 -9.74 24.69
N GLN A 55 4.05 -10.73 24.97
CA GLN A 55 4.61 -11.59 23.93
C GLN A 55 3.51 -12.43 23.23
N ARG A 56 2.59 -13.00 24.01
CA ARG A 56 1.44 -13.75 23.45
C ARG A 56 0.56 -12.86 22.60
N GLN A 57 0.26 -11.65 23.06
CA GLN A 57 -0.49 -10.65 22.30
C GLN A 57 0.19 -10.33 20.97
N HIS A 58 1.51 -10.15 20.98
CA HIS A 58 2.28 -9.93 19.75
C HIS A 58 2.19 -11.13 18.79
N ASN A 59 2.35 -12.35 19.30
CA ASN A 59 2.22 -13.57 18.50
C ASN A 59 0.82 -13.72 17.90
N ILE A 60 -0.23 -13.41 18.67
CA ILE A 60 -1.62 -13.42 18.20
C ILE A 60 -1.80 -12.39 17.09
N LYS A 61 -1.32 -11.16 17.28
CA LYS A 61 -1.39 -10.11 16.25
C LYS A 61 -0.67 -10.54 14.97
N ASN A 62 0.54 -11.07 15.06
CA ASN A 62 1.28 -11.56 13.89
C ASN A 62 0.55 -12.70 13.17
N THR A 63 -0.15 -13.56 13.93
CA THR A 63 -0.97 -14.64 13.38
C THR A 63 -2.19 -14.09 12.65
N ILE A 64 -2.89 -13.11 13.23
CA ILE A 64 -4.02 -12.41 12.59
C ILE A 64 -3.55 -11.75 11.29
N ASP A 65 -2.47 -10.97 11.33
CA ASP A 65 -1.91 -10.30 10.16
C ASP A 65 -1.51 -11.32 9.06
N SER A 66 -1.02 -12.50 9.45
CA SER A 66 -0.71 -13.59 8.52
C SER A 66 -1.97 -14.20 7.89
N VAL A 67 -3.02 -14.41 8.68
CA VAL A 67 -4.31 -14.94 8.21
C VAL A 67 -5.00 -13.95 7.28
N GLU A 68 -4.98 -12.64 7.59
CA GLU A 68 -5.52 -11.60 6.71
C GLU A 68 -4.85 -11.61 5.33
N LYS A 69 -3.52 -11.79 5.27
CA LYS A 69 -2.80 -11.93 3.99
C LYS A 69 -3.23 -13.18 3.22
N ILE A 70 -3.42 -14.31 3.91
CA ILE A 70 -3.91 -15.54 3.29
C ILE A 70 -5.32 -15.33 2.73
N ILE A 71 -6.22 -14.69 3.48
CA ILE A 71 -7.59 -14.40 3.05
C ILE A 71 -7.56 -13.50 1.81
N LYS A 72 -6.82 -12.38 1.84
CA LYS A 72 -6.68 -11.47 0.68
C LYS A 72 -6.21 -12.20 -0.57
N ASN A 73 -5.16 -13.01 -0.46
CA ASN A 73 -4.62 -13.74 -1.61
C ASN A 73 -5.53 -14.89 -2.07
N ALA A 74 -6.29 -15.51 -1.15
CA ALA A 74 -7.30 -16.51 -1.49
C ALA A 74 -8.53 -15.88 -2.18
N ASP A 75 -8.94 -14.70 -1.74
CA ASP A 75 -10.00 -13.90 -2.36
C ASP A 75 -9.57 -13.41 -3.74
N LEU A 76 -8.31 -12.99 -3.93
CA LEU A 76 -7.76 -12.71 -5.26
C LEU A 76 -7.84 -13.96 -6.15
N ALA A 77 -7.43 -15.13 -5.66
CA ALA A 77 -7.49 -16.38 -6.43
C ALA A 77 -8.93 -16.82 -6.81
N ASN A 78 -9.94 -16.43 -6.02
CA ASN A 78 -11.34 -16.82 -6.23
C ASN A 78 -12.19 -15.74 -6.92
N GLY A 79 -11.96 -14.47 -6.63
CA GLY A 79 -12.70 -13.32 -7.15
C GLY A 79 -12.16 -12.80 -8.48
N SER A 80 -10.88 -13.07 -8.77
CA SER A 80 -10.27 -12.61 -10.01
C SER A 80 -10.76 -13.33 -11.27
N THR A 81 -11.53 -14.42 -11.13
CA THR A 81 -12.22 -15.01 -12.29
C THR A 81 -13.46 -14.20 -12.70
N VAL A 82 -13.93 -13.25 -11.87
CA VAL A 82 -15.19 -12.51 -12.08
C VAL A 82 -14.95 -11.06 -12.52
N ASN A 83 -13.87 -10.41 -12.05
CA ASN A 83 -13.57 -8.99 -12.34
C ASN A 83 -12.19 -8.83 -12.97
N ILE A 84 -11.97 -9.37 -14.17
CA ILE A 84 -10.77 -9.05 -14.95
C ILE A 84 -11.00 -7.68 -15.60
N PRO A 85 -10.24 -6.62 -15.26
CA PRO A 85 -10.37 -5.33 -15.93
C PRO A 85 -10.03 -5.52 -17.41
N SER A 86 -10.77 -4.90 -18.33
CA SER A 86 -10.37 -4.91 -19.74
C SER A 86 -9.21 -3.92 -19.93
N ILE A 87 -8.10 -4.37 -20.55
CA ILE A 87 -6.92 -3.54 -20.84
C ILE A 87 -7.29 -2.29 -21.64
N ASP A 88 -8.31 -2.39 -22.50
CA ASP A 88 -8.75 -1.27 -23.35
C ASP A 88 -9.49 -0.17 -22.56
N ALA A 89 -9.97 -0.43 -21.33
CA ALA A 89 -10.72 0.53 -20.50
C ALA A 89 -9.80 1.35 -19.55
N ASP A 90 -8.93 0.68 -18.80
CA ASP A 90 -7.94 1.32 -17.93
C ASP A 90 -6.70 0.42 -17.78
N TYR A 91 -5.65 0.73 -18.53
CA TYR A 91 -4.42 -0.05 -18.50
C TYR A 91 -3.68 0.07 -17.15
N ARG A 92 -3.86 1.15 -16.38
CA ARG A 92 -3.18 1.34 -15.11
C ARG A 92 -3.77 0.43 -14.04
N ALA A 93 -5.10 0.45 -13.91
CA ALA A 93 -5.82 -0.45 -13.02
C ALA A 93 -5.57 -1.93 -13.37
N TYR A 94 -5.44 -2.25 -14.66
CA TYR A 94 -5.09 -3.59 -15.10
C TYR A 94 -3.67 -4.01 -14.67
N LEU A 95 -2.67 -3.14 -14.83
CA LEU A 95 -1.30 -3.43 -14.44
C LEU A 95 -1.14 -3.51 -12.91
N GLU A 96 -1.89 -2.70 -12.15
CA GLU A 96 -1.94 -2.77 -10.69
C GLU A 96 -2.54 -4.11 -10.23
N TRP A 97 -3.67 -4.51 -10.81
CA TRP A 97 -4.25 -5.84 -10.57
C TRP A 97 -3.28 -6.98 -10.92
N LEU A 98 -2.56 -6.88 -12.05
CA LEU A 98 -1.57 -7.90 -12.44
C LEU A 98 -0.39 -7.97 -11.45
N SER A 99 -0.01 -6.82 -10.88
CA SER A 99 1.00 -6.73 -9.82
C SER A 99 0.51 -7.42 -8.55
N ASP A 100 -0.73 -7.18 -8.12
CA ASP A 100 -1.34 -7.82 -6.95
C ASP A 100 -1.42 -9.34 -7.11
N VAL A 101 -1.76 -9.82 -8.31
CA VAL A 101 -1.77 -11.25 -8.65
C VAL A 101 -0.35 -11.83 -8.56
N TYR A 102 0.66 -11.12 -9.09
CA TYR A 102 2.05 -11.55 -9.02
C TYR A 102 2.56 -11.63 -7.56
N GLU A 103 2.25 -10.63 -6.73
CA GLU A 103 2.59 -10.65 -5.30
C GLU A 103 1.91 -11.81 -4.57
N GLY A 104 0.65 -12.11 -4.89
CA GLY A 104 -0.06 -13.28 -4.37
C GLY A 104 0.61 -14.60 -4.74
N VAL A 105 1.11 -14.73 -5.98
CA VAL A 105 1.87 -15.91 -6.43
C VAL A 105 3.17 -16.06 -5.65
N GLN A 106 3.94 -14.99 -5.46
CA GLN A 106 5.19 -15.05 -4.67
C GLN A 106 4.92 -15.43 -3.21
N TYR A 107 3.87 -14.85 -2.62
CA TYR A 107 3.47 -15.14 -1.24
C TYR A 107 3.19 -16.63 -1.01
N PHE A 108 2.42 -17.27 -1.91
CA PHE A 108 2.11 -18.70 -1.77
C PHE A 108 3.29 -19.59 -2.14
N LYS A 109 4.15 -19.17 -3.07
CA LYS A 109 5.37 -19.91 -3.46
C LYS A 109 6.36 -20.04 -2.31
N GLU A 110 6.51 -19.01 -1.49
CA GLU A 110 7.40 -19.01 -0.33
C GLU A 110 6.81 -19.76 0.89
N ARG A 111 5.48 -19.96 0.92
CA ARG A 111 4.74 -20.50 2.09
C ARG A 111 3.94 -21.76 1.77
N THR A 112 4.57 -22.72 1.10
CA THR A 112 4.02 -24.01 0.62
C THR A 112 3.80 -25.03 1.75
N ARG A 113 2.98 -24.70 2.75
CA ARG A 113 2.59 -25.66 3.82
C ARG A 113 1.15 -26.15 3.73
N PHE A 114 0.34 -25.63 2.80
CA PHE A 114 -1.09 -25.92 2.73
C PHE A 114 -1.54 -26.40 1.34
N ARG A 115 -2.16 -27.58 1.27
CA ARG A 115 -2.72 -28.16 0.02
C ARG A 115 -3.71 -27.24 -0.71
N LYS A 116 -4.50 -26.46 0.04
CA LYS A 116 -5.42 -25.46 -0.53
C LYS A 116 -4.68 -24.24 -1.07
N ALA A 117 -3.53 -23.88 -0.49
CA ALA A 117 -2.67 -22.83 -1.01
C ALA A 117 -2.02 -23.25 -2.33
N ASP A 118 -1.68 -24.54 -2.50
CA ASP A 118 -1.18 -25.04 -3.79
C ASP A 118 -2.24 -24.90 -4.89
N GLN A 119 -3.51 -25.22 -4.59
CA GLN A 119 -4.63 -25.01 -5.53
C GLN A 119 -4.84 -23.53 -5.87
N ALA A 120 -4.74 -22.64 -4.89
CA ALA A 120 -4.82 -21.19 -5.13
C ALA A 120 -3.64 -20.69 -5.96
N LEU A 121 -2.43 -21.22 -5.73
CA LEU A 121 -1.23 -20.90 -6.49
C LEU A 121 -1.37 -21.29 -7.96
N TYR A 122 -1.87 -22.48 -8.26
CA TYR A 122 -2.12 -22.88 -9.66
C TYR A 122 -3.10 -21.94 -10.35
N LYS A 123 -4.22 -21.61 -9.68
CA LYS A 123 -5.21 -20.67 -10.23
C LYS A 123 -4.62 -19.27 -10.47
N LEU A 124 -3.85 -18.74 -9.52
CA LEU A 124 -3.20 -17.44 -9.66
C LEU A 124 -2.14 -17.44 -10.77
N LYS A 125 -1.42 -18.55 -10.94
CA LYS A 125 -0.44 -18.70 -12.01
C LYS A 125 -1.11 -18.74 -13.38
N ASP A 126 -2.18 -19.52 -13.53
CA ASP A 126 -2.95 -19.60 -14.78
C ASP A 126 -3.51 -18.22 -15.16
N LEU A 127 -4.07 -17.51 -14.16
CA LEU A 127 -4.57 -16.15 -14.31
C LEU A 127 -3.48 -15.14 -14.70
N LEU A 128 -2.28 -15.25 -14.12
CA LEU A 128 -1.13 -14.43 -14.46
C LEU A 128 -0.69 -14.69 -15.91
N GLU A 129 -0.63 -15.96 -16.33
CA GLU A 129 -0.31 -16.34 -17.71
C GLU A 129 -1.33 -15.77 -18.69
N ASP A 130 -2.62 -15.86 -18.37
CA ASP A 130 -3.69 -15.29 -19.20
C ASP A 130 -3.64 -13.76 -19.24
N GLY A 131 -3.35 -13.12 -18.11
CA GLY A 131 -3.19 -11.68 -18.03
C GLY A 131 -2.02 -11.15 -18.87
N VAL A 132 -0.89 -11.88 -18.88
CA VAL A 132 0.29 -11.58 -19.72
C VAL A 132 0.00 -11.81 -21.21
N LYS A 133 -0.73 -12.87 -21.57
CA LYS A 133 -1.15 -13.10 -22.96
C LYS A 133 -2.03 -11.96 -23.47
N GLU A 134 -2.93 -11.46 -22.65
CA GLU A 134 -3.81 -10.34 -23.01
C GLU A 134 -3.02 -9.03 -23.17
N CYS A 135 -2.05 -8.76 -22.29
CA CYS A 135 -1.08 -7.66 -22.48
C CYS A 135 -0.33 -7.80 -23.81
N MET A 136 0.18 -8.99 -24.11
CA MET A 136 0.90 -9.25 -25.35
C MET A 136 0.00 -9.03 -26.57
N ARG A 137 -1.26 -9.49 -26.53
CA ARG A 137 -2.24 -9.28 -27.60
C ARG A 137 -2.46 -7.80 -27.90
N VAL A 138 -2.67 -7.00 -26.85
CA VAL A 138 -2.86 -5.54 -27.00
C VAL A 138 -1.59 -4.87 -27.49
N PHE A 139 -0.43 -5.26 -26.95
CA PHE A 139 0.86 -4.73 -27.38
C PHE A 139 1.12 -5.03 -28.87
N THR A 140 0.97 -6.28 -29.31
CA THR A 140 1.14 -6.66 -30.71
C THR A 140 0.14 -5.90 -31.60
N ARG A 141 -1.14 -5.80 -31.20
CA ARG A 141 -2.16 -5.02 -31.93
C ARG A 141 -1.75 -3.54 -32.11
N ARG A 142 -1.09 -2.94 -31.12
CA ARG A 142 -0.66 -1.54 -31.16
C ARG A 142 0.66 -1.36 -31.90
N VAL A 143 1.58 -2.32 -31.82
CA VAL A 143 2.92 -2.26 -32.44
C VAL A 143 2.91 -2.65 -33.91
N THR A 144 2.05 -3.57 -34.32
CA THR A 144 1.76 -3.82 -35.74
C THR A 144 0.42 -3.17 -36.06
N PRO A 145 0.37 -1.86 -36.38
CA PRO A 145 -0.83 -1.32 -37.00
C PRO A 145 -1.04 -2.11 -38.28
N ASP A 146 -2.22 -2.69 -38.38
CA ASP A 146 -2.78 -3.37 -39.53
C ASP A 146 -1.95 -3.25 -40.83
N ARG A 147 -1.16 -4.29 -41.12
CA ARG A 147 -0.44 -4.42 -42.40
C ARG A 147 -1.42 -4.60 -43.58
N ALA A 148 -2.74 -4.61 -43.34
CA ALA A 148 -3.76 -4.75 -44.37
C ALA A 148 -4.30 -3.42 -44.95
N THR A 149 -3.94 -2.24 -44.44
CA THR A 149 -4.41 -0.95 -45.03
C THR A 149 -3.46 -0.33 -46.06
N HIS A 150 -2.31 -0.94 -46.35
CA HIS A 150 -1.45 -0.56 -47.47
C HIS A 150 -1.35 -1.69 -48.51
N VAL A 151 -2.50 -2.20 -48.97
CA VAL A 151 -2.56 -2.90 -50.27
C VAL A 151 -2.49 -1.84 -51.36
N ALA A 152 -1.39 -1.88 -52.11
CA ALA A 152 -1.13 -1.20 -53.36
C ALA A 152 -2.35 -0.54 -54.05
N GLN A 153 -2.28 0.77 -54.28
CA GLN A 153 -2.83 1.31 -55.51
C GLN A 153 -1.80 1.06 -56.63
N PRO A 154 -1.99 0.07 -57.52
CA PRO A 154 -1.25 0.07 -58.76
C PRO A 154 -1.81 1.20 -59.63
N TYR A 155 -1.02 2.25 -59.75
CA TYR A 155 -0.92 3.16 -60.89
C TYR A 155 -1.93 2.89 -62.04
N LYS A 156 -2.85 3.83 -62.27
CA LYS A 156 -3.59 3.90 -63.55
C LYS A 156 -2.64 4.39 -64.64
N SER A 157 -1.81 3.50 -65.20
CA SER A 157 -0.96 3.82 -66.34
C SER A 157 -1.35 3.03 -67.59
N LYS A 158 -2.54 3.27 -68.15
CA LYS A 158 -2.86 2.96 -69.56
C LYS A 158 -3.94 3.90 -70.09
N ALA A 159 -3.56 5.11 -70.47
CA ALA A 159 -4.33 5.93 -71.42
C ALA A 159 -3.49 7.13 -71.93
N LEU A 160 -2.25 6.92 -72.35
CA LEU A 160 -1.49 7.95 -73.08
C LEU A 160 -0.63 7.30 -74.16
N LEU A 161 -1.25 7.04 -75.31
CA LEU A 161 -0.68 6.86 -76.67
C LEU A 161 -1.81 6.26 -77.55
N ARG A 162 -2.32 6.84 -78.62
CA ARG A 162 -2.19 8.17 -79.24
C ARG A 162 -3.28 8.23 -80.35
N LYS A 163 -3.75 9.44 -80.65
CA LYS A 163 -3.99 9.97 -82.01
C LYS A 163 -5.20 9.43 -82.81
N ASP A 164 -6.33 10.14 -82.69
CA ASP A 164 -7.21 10.62 -83.78
C ASP A 164 -8.10 11.73 -83.18
N ARG A 165 -7.71 13.01 -83.26
CA ARG A 165 -8.16 14.02 -84.25
C ARG A 165 -9.65 13.93 -84.59
N TRP A 166 -10.46 14.77 -83.93
CA TRP A 166 -11.19 15.92 -84.51
C TRP A 166 -12.31 16.38 -83.56
N VAL A 167 -12.43 17.71 -83.36
CA VAL A 167 -13.53 18.40 -82.66
C VAL A 167 -14.28 19.19 -83.74
N PRO A 168 -15.60 19.42 -83.63
CA PRO A 168 -16.01 20.72 -83.08
C PRO A 168 -17.44 20.79 -82.47
N GLY A 169 -17.61 21.74 -81.54
CA GLY A 169 -18.74 22.67 -81.60
C GLY A 169 -19.69 22.72 -80.41
N VAL A 170 -19.96 23.98 -79.99
CA VAL A 170 -21.10 24.48 -79.20
C VAL A 170 -20.97 24.29 -77.68
N ALA A 171 -21.20 25.26 -76.80
CA ALA A 171 -21.19 26.73 -76.78
C ALA A 171 -21.41 27.11 -75.30
N ALA A 172 -20.95 28.31 -74.94
CA ALA A 172 -21.55 29.19 -73.93
C ALA A 172 -21.40 28.92 -72.42
N ALA A 173 -20.87 29.98 -71.79
CA ALA A 173 -21.35 30.62 -70.57
C ALA A 173 -20.87 30.11 -69.18
N THR A 174 -19.92 30.88 -68.62
CA THR A 174 -19.95 31.33 -67.21
C THR A 174 -21.13 32.34 -67.03
N PRO A 175 -21.54 32.81 -65.82
CA PRO A 175 -20.79 32.87 -64.55
C PRO A 175 -21.61 32.68 -63.23
N SER A 176 -20.87 32.77 -62.11
CA SER A 176 -21.28 33.35 -60.81
C SER A 176 -22.23 32.57 -59.89
N ALA A 177 -21.75 32.25 -58.68
CA ALA A 177 -22.33 32.75 -57.42
C ALA A 177 -21.64 32.11 -56.19
N VAL A 178 -21.07 32.95 -55.33
CA VAL A 178 -20.88 32.73 -53.89
C VAL A 178 -21.79 33.76 -53.20
N PRO A 179 -22.64 33.38 -52.24
CA PRO A 179 -22.35 33.61 -50.80
C PRO A 179 -22.84 32.42 -49.95
N GLY A 180 -22.46 32.16 -48.70
CA GLY A 180 -21.96 32.98 -47.59
C GLY A 180 -22.65 32.45 -46.31
N GLY A 181 -21.96 32.49 -45.16
CA GLY A 181 -22.49 32.15 -43.81
C GLY A 181 -22.41 30.65 -43.47
N ASP A 182 -21.97 30.17 -42.31
CA ASP A 182 -21.78 30.78 -40.99
C ASP A 182 -20.75 29.97 -40.19
N ALA A 183 -19.96 30.66 -39.35
CA ALA A 183 -19.76 30.33 -37.93
C ALA A 183 -18.45 30.95 -37.40
N LYS A 184 -18.62 32.08 -36.71
CA LYS A 184 -17.72 32.61 -35.67
C LYS A 184 -17.31 31.50 -34.69
N VAL A 185 -16.02 31.35 -34.40
CA VAL A 185 -15.26 32.03 -33.32
C VAL A 185 -15.83 31.79 -31.93
N ALA A 186 -15.10 31.01 -31.11
CA ALA A 186 -14.65 31.43 -29.77
C ALA A 186 -13.66 30.40 -29.21
N ASN A 187 -12.37 30.76 -29.27
CA ASN A 187 -11.29 30.19 -28.47
C ASN A 187 -10.91 31.23 -27.40
N SER A 188 -10.27 30.77 -26.32
CA SER A 188 -9.98 31.45 -25.03
C SER A 188 -11.21 31.47 -24.10
N ILE A 189 -11.10 31.14 -22.81
CA ILE A 189 -10.14 31.69 -21.83
C ILE A 189 -9.85 30.68 -20.71
N PHE A 190 -8.57 30.66 -20.37
CA PHE A 190 -7.89 30.07 -19.22
C PHE A 190 -8.26 30.76 -17.90
N SER A 191 -8.15 30.04 -16.77
CA SER A 191 -7.91 30.52 -15.38
C SER A 191 -9.03 30.24 -14.37
N GLY A 192 -8.83 29.24 -13.52
CA GLY A 192 -9.54 29.13 -12.24
C GLY A 192 -9.32 27.82 -11.51
N SER A 193 -8.73 27.94 -10.30
CA SER A 193 -8.69 27.01 -9.16
C SER A 193 -7.81 25.76 -9.19
N GLU A 194 -6.77 25.76 -8.36
CA GLU A 194 -6.44 24.74 -7.34
C GLU A 194 -5.17 25.22 -6.59
N ASP A 195 -5.30 25.90 -5.46
CA ASP A 195 -5.38 25.37 -4.08
C ASP A 195 -4.12 24.64 -3.57
N MET A 196 -3.17 25.44 -3.08
CA MET A 196 -2.73 25.49 -1.67
C MET A 196 -2.55 24.16 -0.89
N LYS A 197 -1.44 23.45 -1.13
CA LYS A 197 -0.76 22.49 -0.22
C LYS A 197 0.75 22.51 -0.62
N SER A 198 1.78 22.61 0.20
CA SER A 198 1.99 22.33 1.61
C SER A 198 3.18 23.14 2.14
N ARG A 199 3.00 23.79 3.28
CA ARG A 199 4.05 24.14 4.24
C ARG A 199 4.13 22.99 5.24
N GLN A 200 5.12 22.12 5.14
CA GLN A 200 5.62 21.35 6.29
C GLN A 200 6.89 20.61 5.88
N TYR A 201 8.03 21.03 6.41
CA TYR A 201 9.15 20.20 6.90
C TYR A 201 10.09 21.18 7.63
N MET A 202 9.78 21.39 8.91
CA MET A 202 10.81 21.49 9.95
C MET A 202 11.07 20.07 10.45
#